data_AF-A0A4R3YR24-F1
#
_entry.id   AF-A0A4R3YR24-F1
#
_cell.length_a   1.000
_cell.length_b   1.000
_cell.length_c   1.000
_cell.angle_alpha   90.00
_cell.angle_beta   90.00
_cell.angle_gamma   90.00
#
_symmetry.space_group_name_H-M   'P 1'
#
loop_
_entity.id
_entity.type
_entity.pdbx_description
1 polymer ?
#
loop_
_entity_poly.entity_id
_entity_poly.type
_entity_poly.pdbx_seq_one_letter_code
_entity_poly.pdbx_strand_id
1 'polypeptide(L)' 'MTPLQYQKKLRLLEARRMIPAQGMKVGSAAYATDYESPSQFSREYARMFGLPPKQDATTGSLALEDDVVKPRG' A
#
# COMPACT_ATOMS: atom_id res chain seq x y z
N MET A 1 7.93 2.36 16.41
CA MET A 1 6.71 2.71 15.66
C MET A 1 5.91 3.67 16.51
N THR A 2 5.68 4.89 16.04
CA THR A 2 4.83 5.87 16.73
C THR A 2 3.36 5.70 16.31
N PRO A 3 2.38 6.21 17.07
CA PRO A 3 0.96 6.12 16.71
C PRO A 3 0.66 6.62 15.29
N LEU A 4 1.28 7.73 14.88
CA LEU A 4 1.13 8.29 13.54
C LEU A 4 1.70 7.37 12.43
N GLN A 5 2.83 6.72 12.69
CA GLN A 5 3.42 5.75 11.76
C GLN A 5 2.51 4.52 11.59
N TYR A 6 1.85 4.08 12.67
CA TYR A 6 0.90 2.98 12.63
C TYR A 6 -0.34 3.35 11.82
N GLN A 7 -0.93 4.51 12.07
CA GLN A 7 -2.08 5.02 11.29
C GLN A 7 -1.75 5.11 9.79
N LYS A 8 -0.57 5.63 9.46
CA LYS A 8 -0.09 5.67 8.08
C LYS A 8 0.05 4.27 7.47
N LYS A 9 0.57 3.29 8.22
CA LYS A 9 0.67 1.90 7.75
C LYS A 9 -0.72 1.33 7.43
N LEU A 10 -1.71 1.56 8.29
CA LEU A 10 -3.08 1.11 8.05
C LEU A 10 -3.67 1.73 6.77
N ARG A 11 -3.51 3.04 6.57
CA ARG A 11 -3.95 3.73 5.34
C ARG A 11 -3.34 3.14 4.07
N LEU A 12 -2.02 2.89 4.09
CA LEU A 12 -1.31 2.32 2.95
C LEU A 12 -1.73 0.86 2.65
N LEU A 13 -1.97 0.05 3.69
CA LEU A 13 -2.49 -1.32 3.55
C LEU A 13 -3.90 -1.35 2.98
N GLU A 14 -4.74 -0.41 3.40
CA GLU A 14 -6.11 -0.29 2.89
C GLU A 14 -6.12 0.07 1.40
N ALA A 15 -5.31 1.05 0.98
CA ALA A 15 -5.17 1.39 -0.44
C ALA A 15 -4.65 0.21 -1.29
N ARG A 16 -3.70 -0.58 -0.74
CA ARG A 16 -3.17 -1.79 -1.39
C ARG A 16 -4.23 -2.84 -1.66
N ARG A 17 -5.27 -2.94 -0.82
CA ARG A 17 -6.42 -3.82 -1.04
C ARG A 17 -7.40 -3.24 -2.07
N MET A 18 -7.64 -1.92 -2.04
CA MET A 18 -8.60 -1.26 -2.91
C MET A 18 -8.21 -1.28 -4.39
N ILE A 19 -6.93 -1.02 -4.71
CA ILE A 19 -6.46 -0.84 -6.10
C ILE A 19 -6.67 -2.10 -6.96
N PRO A 20 -6.19 -3.31 -6.58
CA PRO A 20 -6.40 -4.51 -7.36
C PRO A 20 -7.84 -5.04 -7.29
N ALA A 21 -8.51 -4.96 -6.12
CA ALA A 21 -9.83 -5.57 -5.93
C ALA A 21 -10.97 -4.81 -6.61
N GLN A 22 -10.86 -3.48 -6.74
CA GLN A 22 -11.94 -2.62 -7.25
C GLN A 22 -11.58 -1.96 -8.60
N GLY A 23 -10.41 -2.28 -9.18
CA GLY A 23 -9.88 -1.55 -10.34
C GLY A 23 -9.71 -0.05 -10.05
N MET A 24 -9.57 0.32 -8.78
CA MET A 24 -9.56 1.71 -8.35
C MET A 24 -8.30 2.40 -8.88
N LYS A 25 -8.47 3.59 -9.48
CA LYS A 25 -7.34 4.41 -9.91
C LYS A 25 -6.50 4.79 -8.68
N VAL A 26 -5.19 4.75 -8.81
CA VAL A 26 -4.22 5.10 -7.74
C VAL A 26 -4.54 6.45 -7.09
N GLY A 27 -4.90 7.46 -7.89
CA GLY A 27 -5.28 8.79 -7.38
C GLY A 27 -6.52 8.75 -6.50
N SER A 28 -7.54 7.99 -6.88
CA SER A 28 -8.76 7.79 -6.07
C SER A 28 -8.45 7.08 -4.76
N ALA A 29 -7.58 6.06 -4.78
CA ALA A 29 -7.15 5.35 -3.57
C ALA A 29 -6.35 6.25 -2.62
N ALA A 30 -5.55 7.18 -3.16
CA ALA A 30 -4.85 8.18 -2.36
C ALA A 30 -5.84 9.07 -1.59
N TYR A 31 -6.82 9.65 -2.29
CA TYR A 31 -7.82 10.52 -1.65
C TYR A 31 -8.71 9.75 -0.66
N ALA A 32 -9.07 8.50 -0.98
CA ALA A 32 -9.87 7.65 -0.09
C ALA A 32 -9.13 7.26 1.21
N THR A 33 -7.80 7.40 1.25
CA THR A 33 -6.96 7.06 2.40
C THR A 33 -6.34 8.29 3.07
N ASP A 34 -7.00 9.46 2.93
CA ASP A 34 -6.63 10.76 3.49
C ASP A 34 -5.29 11.34 2.98
N TYR A 35 -4.85 10.99 1.77
CA TYR A 35 -3.73 11.69 1.14
C TYR A 35 -4.21 12.86 0.30
N GLU A 36 -3.67 14.04 0.57
CA GLU A 36 -3.92 15.26 -0.22
C GLU A 36 -3.26 15.21 -1.61
N SER A 37 -2.23 14.37 -1.77
CA SER A 37 -1.46 14.27 -3.00
C SER A 37 -1.22 12.81 -3.43
N PRO A 38 -1.69 12.41 -4.63
CA PRO A 38 -1.39 11.09 -5.21
C PRO A 38 0.11 10.82 -5.37
N SER A 39 0.90 11.87 -5.64
CA SER A 39 2.35 11.76 -5.77
C SER A 39 3.04 11.51 -4.42
N GLN A 40 2.57 12.14 -3.34
CA GLN A 40 3.04 11.83 -1.98
C GLN A 40 2.69 10.39 -1.62
N PHE A 41 1.42 10.00 -1.77
CA PHE A 41 0.94 8.64 -1.54
C PHE A 41 1.82 7.60 -2.23
N SER A 42 2.06 7.76 -3.54
CA SER A 42 2.83 6.79 -4.33
C SER A 42 4.26 6.62 -3.85
N ARG A 43 4.92 7.71 -3.43
CA ARG A 43 6.28 7.65 -2.85
C ARG A 43 6.31 6.93 -1.50
N GLU A 44 5.32 7.19 -0.66
CA GLU A 44 5.23 6.53 0.65
C GLU A 44 4.88 5.05 0.54
N TYR A 45 3.95 4.73 -0.36
CA TYR A 45 3.59 3.37 -0.72
C TYR A 45 4.81 2.58 -1.20
N ALA A 46 5.56 3.12 -2.18
CA ALA A 46 6.75 2.45 -2.71
C ALA A 46 7.84 2.27 -1.64
N ARG A 47 7.98 3.23 -0.71
CA ARG A 47 8.90 3.08 0.43
C ARG A 47 8.52 1.94 1.37
N MET A 48 7.21 1.68 1.54
CA MET A 48 6.70 0.63 2.43
C MET A 48 6.68 -0.75 1.77
N PHE A 49 6.27 -0.83 0.50
CA PHE A 49 6.01 -2.09 -0.20
C PHE A 49 7.03 -2.43 -1.28
N GLY A 50 8.01 -1.56 -1.53
CA GLY A 50 9.07 -1.76 -2.52
C GLY A 50 8.67 -1.47 -3.98
N LEU A 51 7.38 -1.38 -4.28
CA LEU A 51 6.86 -1.08 -5.62
C LEU A 51 5.84 0.06 -5.58
N PRO A 52 5.77 0.91 -6.62
CA PRO A 52 4.66 1.86 -6.79
C PRO A 52 3.30 1.15 -6.86
N PRO A 53 2.20 1.79 -6.41
CA PRO A 53 0.88 1.16 -6.31
C PRO A 53 0.38 0.55 -7.62
N LYS A 54 0.63 1.22 -8.75
CA LYS A 54 0.21 0.73 -10.08
C LYS A 54 0.92 -0.57 -10.49
N GLN A 55 2.21 -0.71 -10.14
CA GLN A 55 2.99 -1.92 -10.44
C GLN A 55 2.72 -3.03 -9.43
N ASP A 56 2.54 -2.69 -8.16
CA ASP A 56 2.19 -3.66 -7.11
C ASP A 56 0.83 -4.33 -7.39
N ALA A 57 -0.15 -3.57 -7.90
CA ALA A 57 -1.46 -4.08 -8.28
C ALA A 57 -1.43 -5.08 -9.44
N THR A 58 -0.50 -4.92 -10.40
CA THR A 58 -0.34 -5.87 -11.52
C THR A 58 0.50 -7.09 -11.16
N THR A 59 1.34 -6.98 -10.13
CA THR A 59 2.27 -8.04 -9.72
C THR A 59 1.57 -9.14 -8.89
N GLY A 60 0.29 -8.97 -8.51
CA GLY A 60 -0.44 -9.98 -7.75
C GLY A 60 0.04 -10.09 -6.30
N SER A 61 0.45 -8.97 -5.69
CA SER A 61 1.07 -8.91 -4.36
C SER A 61 0.13 -9.25 -3.18
N LEU A 62 -1.10 -9.68 -3.47
CA LEU A 62 -2.06 -10.19 -2.48
C LEU A 62 -1.69 -11.60 -1.95
N ALA A 63 -0.59 -12.20 -2.41
CA ALA A 63 -0.23 -13.58 -2.09
C ALA A 63 0.74 -13.77 -0.88
N LEU A 64 1.14 -12.73 -0.13
CA LEU A 64 2.28 -12.87 0.80
C LEU A 64 2.14 -12.29 2.23
N GLU A 65 0.94 -11.97 2.74
CA GLU A 65 0.80 -11.48 4.13
C GLU A 65 0.09 -12.45 5.11
N ASP A 66 -0.18 -13.70 4.71
CA ASP A 66 -0.64 -14.78 5.61
C ASP A 66 0.43 -15.86 5.89
N ASP A 67 1.60 -15.82 5.24
CA ASP A 67 2.68 -16.77 5.48
C ASP A 67 3.74 -16.19 6.44
N VAL A 68 3.59 -16.59 7.71
CA VAL A 68 4.65 -16.95 8.66
C VAL A 68 6.07 -16.44 8.32
N VAL A 69 6.65 -15.70 9.27
CA VAL A 69 8.09 -15.70 9.63
C VAL A 69 9.00 -16.39 8.60
N LYS A 70 9.58 -15.63 7.66
CA LYS A 70 10.75 -16.13 6.94
C LYS A 70 11.96 -16.03 7.88
N PRO A 71 12.55 -17.15 8.34
CA PRO A 71 13.78 -17.09 9.12
C PRO A 71 14.87 -16.54 8.19
N ARG A 72 15.54 -15.48 8.62
CA ARG A 72 16.81 -15.08 8.01
C ARG A 72 17.83 -16.13 8.43
N GLY A 73 18.50 -16.72 7.43
CA GLY A 73 19.76 -17.44 7.65
C GLY A 73 20.86 -16.50 8.12
#